data_AF-A0A382LQ58-F1
#
_entry.id   AF-A0A382LQ58-F1
#
_cell.length_a   1.000
_cell.length_b   1.000
_cell.length_c   1.000
_cell.angle_alpha   90.00
_cell.angle_beta   90.00
_cell.angle_gamma   90.00
#
_symmetry.space_group_name_H-M   'P 1'
#
loop_
_entity.id
_entity.type
_entity.pdbx_description
1 polymer ?
#
loop_
_entity_poly.entity_id
_entity_poly.type
_entity_poly.pdbx_seq_one_letter_code
_entity_poly.pdbx_strand_id
1 'polypeptide(L)'
;VVFSPNLIHSAVSLLFTLFGTAGLYIFLYADFIAATQVVIYVGGILVLIIFGVMLTNRIDTPSIAASSKNQFIGGIGAFTICALQIGVIFNTPWNIGAEQSREATVADIGNLLLNEYLLPFEIVSILLLAALMGAALLSRRT
;
A
#
# COMPACT_ATOMS: atom_id res chain seq x y z
N VAL A 1 -8.57 -6.32 -8.04
CA VAL A 1 -8.80 -4.87 -7.82
C VAL A 1 -9.05 -4.11 -9.13
N VAL A 2 -8.10 -4.05 -10.07
CA VAL A 2 -8.18 -3.13 -11.23
C VAL A 2 -9.25 -3.49 -12.28
N PHE A 3 -9.60 -4.77 -12.42
CA PHE A 3 -10.56 -5.22 -13.45
C PHE A 3 -12.03 -5.07 -13.04
N SER A 4 -12.34 -4.88 -11.75
CA SER A 4 -13.73 -4.87 -11.30
C SER A 4 -14.36 -3.48 -11.51
N PRO A 5 -15.51 -3.37 -12.19
CA PRO A 5 -16.19 -2.10 -12.43
C PRO A 5 -16.91 -1.57 -11.18
N ASN A 6 -17.11 -2.40 -10.16
CA ASN A 6 -17.79 -2.04 -8.93
C ASN A 6 -16.77 -1.68 -7.85
N LEU A 7 -16.80 -0.43 -7.36
CA LEU A 7 -15.85 0.10 -6.38
C LEU A 7 -15.82 -0.71 -5.08
N ILE A 8 -16.97 -1.21 -4.62
CA ILE A 8 -17.05 -2.04 -3.41
C ILE A 8 -16.36 -3.38 -3.65
N HIS A 9 -16.61 -4.02 -4.79
CA HIS A 9 -15.94 -5.29 -5.14
C HIS A 9 -14.43 -5.09 -5.32
N SER A 10 -14.00 -3.96 -5.89
CA SER A 10 -12.59 -3.60 -6.00
C SER A 10 -11.95 -3.41 -4.63
N ALA A 11 -12.63 -2.74 -3.69
CA ALA A 11 -12.15 -2.54 -2.32
C ALA A 11 -12.07 -3.87 -1.53
N VAL A 12 -13.06 -4.75 -1.66
CA VAL A 12 -13.02 -6.09 -1.05
C VAL A 12 -11.91 -6.95 -1.67
N SER A 13 -11.71 -6.88 -2.99
CA SER A 13 -10.58 -7.55 -3.65
C SER A 13 -9.23 -7.02 -3.14
N LEU A 14 -9.14 -5.72 -2.79
CA LEU A 14 -7.93 -5.10 -2.25
C LEU A 14 -7.60 -5.63 -0.86
N LEU A 15 -8.63 -5.92 -0.04
CA LEU A 15 -8.47 -6.60 1.25
C LEU A 15 -7.66 -7.89 1.09
N PHE A 16 -8.06 -8.76 0.17
CA PHE A 16 -7.38 -10.03 -0.07
C PHE A 16 -5.95 -9.84 -0.58
N THR A 17 -5.72 -8.83 -1.43
CA THR A 17 -4.36 -8.50 -1.88
C THR A 17 -3.48 -8.05 -0.71
N LEU A 18 -3.97 -7.16 0.16
CA LEU A 18 -3.21 -6.68 1.31
C LEU A 18 -2.95 -7.78 2.35
N PHE A 19 -3.92 -8.64 2.61
CA PHE A 19 -3.69 -9.85 3.43
C PHE A 19 -2.69 -10.81 2.79
N GLY A 20 -2.75 -11.00 1.47
CA GLY A 20 -1.76 -11.78 0.73
C GLY A 20 -0.35 -11.23 0.89
N THR A 21 -0.18 -9.90 0.80
CA THR A 21 1.12 -9.25 1.06
C THR A 21 1.62 -9.44 2.50
N ALA A 22 0.72 -9.38 3.49
CA ALA A 22 1.09 -9.68 4.88
C ALA A 22 1.53 -11.14 5.04
N GLY A 23 0.87 -12.08 4.36
CA GLY A 23 1.29 -13.48 4.31
C GLY A 23 2.69 -13.66 3.72
N LEU A 24 3.01 -12.95 2.62
CA LEU A 24 4.36 -12.94 2.05
C LEU A 24 5.40 -12.39 3.03
N TYR A 25 5.08 -11.36 3.81
CA TYR A 25 5.98 -10.85 4.85
C TYR A 25 6.24 -11.87 5.97
N ILE A 26 5.22 -12.65 6.36
CA ILE A 26 5.40 -13.75 7.32
C ILE A 26 6.34 -14.82 6.75
N PHE A 27 6.19 -15.18 5.47
CA PHE A 27 7.10 -16.13 4.80
C PHE A 27 8.54 -15.61 4.66
N LEU A 28 8.73 -14.29 4.67
CA LEU A 28 10.03 -13.61 4.65
C LEU A 28 10.57 -13.31 6.07
N TYR A 29 10.01 -13.92 7.12
CA TYR A 29 10.41 -13.71 8.52
C TYR A 29 10.32 -12.24 8.99
N ALA A 30 9.49 -11.42 8.34
CA ALA A 30 9.29 -10.00 8.68
C ALA A 30 8.02 -9.82 9.54
N ASP A 31 8.05 -10.30 10.79
CA ASP A 31 6.91 -10.35 11.71
C ASP A 31 6.33 -8.97 12.07
N PHE A 32 7.18 -8.00 12.40
CA PHE A 32 6.74 -6.63 12.72
C PHE A 32 6.09 -5.95 11.51
N ILE A 33 6.67 -6.10 10.32
CA ILE A 33 6.14 -5.51 9.08
C ILE A 33 4.84 -6.19 8.68
N ALA A 34 4.72 -7.51 8.86
CA ALA A 34 3.46 -8.22 8.63
C ALA A 34 2.34 -7.74 9.57
N ALA A 35 2.64 -7.57 10.86
CA ALA A 35 1.66 -7.09 11.84
C ALA A 35 1.21 -5.66 11.54
N THR A 36 2.16 -4.75 11.27
CA THR A 36 1.85 -3.36 10.89
C THR A 36 1.12 -3.26 9.56
N GLN A 37 1.38 -4.16 8.59
CA GLN A 37 0.65 -4.26 7.32
C GLN A 37 -0.86 -4.47 7.58
N VAL A 38 -1.20 -5.39 8.48
CA VAL A 38 -2.59 -5.68 8.82
C VAL A 38 -3.21 -4.50 9.59
N VAL A 39 -2.53 -3.99 10.63
CA VAL A 39 -3.08 -2.90 11.46
C VAL A 39 -3.30 -1.61 10.65
N ILE A 40 -2.32 -1.19 9.86
CA ILE A 40 -2.34 0.11 9.19
C ILE A 40 -3.10 0.04 7.87
N TYR A 41 -2.72 -0.88 6.97
CA TYR A 41 -3.30 -0.91 5.63
C TYR A 41 -4.68 -1.55 5.62
N VAL A 42 -4.85 -2.70 6.27
CA VAL A 42 -6.16 -3.38 6.32
C VAL A 42 -7.06 -2.72 7.35
N GLY A 43 -6.57 -2.47 8.57
CA GLY A 43 -7.37 -1.96 9.68
C GLY A 43 -7.70 -0.46 9.57
N GLY A 44 -6.74 0.36 9.14
CA GLY A 44 -6.91 1.81 9.03
C GLY A 44 -7.31 2.26 7.63
N ILE A 45 -6.37 2.20 6.70
CA ILE A 45 -6.46 2.85 5.38
C ILE A 45 -7.62 2.26 4.56
N LEU A 46 -7.68 0.93 4.44
CA LEU A 46 -8.72 0.26 3.64
C LEU A 46 -10.13 0.53 4.21
N VAL A 47 -10.27 0.50 5.53
CA VAL A 47 -11.55 0.80 6.19
C VAL A 47 -11.99 2.23 5.90
N LEU A 48 -11.06 3.21 6.00
CA LEU A 48 -11.34 4.60 5.62
C LEU A 48 -11.73 4.74 4.15
N ILE A 49 -11.04 4.03 3.23
CA ILE A 49 -11.40 4.01 1.81
C ILE A 49 -12.80 3.45 1.60
N ILE A 50 -13.15 2.33 2.24
CA ILE A 50 -14.47 1.72 2.14
C ILE A 50 -15.54 2.69 2.65
N PHE A 51 -15.34 3.33 3.81
CA PHE A 51 -16.25 4.35 4.31
C PHE A 51 -16.40 5.52 3.35
N GLY A 52 -15.30 6.05 2.80
CA GLY A 52 -15.32 7.15 1.84
C GLY A 52 -16.07 6.78 0.55
N VAL A 53 -15.82 5.58 0.02
CA VAL A 53 -16.53 5.05 -1.15
C VAL A 53 -18.01 4.91 -0.83
N MET A 54 -18.39 4.28 0.29
CA MET A 54 -19.80 4.07 0.67
C MET A 54 -20.57 5.38 0.90
N LEU A 55 -19.93 6.40 1.49
CA LEU A 55 -20.53 7.73 1.68
C LEU A 55 -20.74 8.46 0.35
N THR A 56 -19.86 8.23 -0.63
CA THR A 56 -19.90 8.90 -1.96
C THR A 56 -20.73 8.13 -3.00
N ASN A 57 -21.04 6.85 -2.76
CA ASN A 57 -21.69 5.94 -3.71
C ASN A 57 -23.17 6.24 -4.02
N ARG A 58 -23.63 7.48 -3.82
CA ARG A 58 -24.99 7.96 -4.17
C ARG A 58 -25.02 8.83 -5.44
N ILE A 59 -23.91 8.96 -6.16
CA ILE A 59 -23.90 9.68 -7.45
C ILE A 59 -23.99 8.63 -8.57
N ASP A 60 -25.06 8.74 -9.34
CA ASP A 60 -25.48 7.93 -10.48
C ASP A 60 -24.33 7.31 -11.25
N THR A 61 -24.45 6.01 -11.53
CA THR A 61 -23.60 5.22 -12.41
C THR A 61 -22.98 6.06 -13.55
N PRO A 62 -21.71 6.49 -13.45
CA PRO A 62 -20.90 6.46 -14.63
C PRO A 62 -20.53 4.99 -14.74
N SER A 63 -21.11 4.26 -15.70
CA SER A 63 -20.33 3.15 -16.25
C SER A 63 -18.95 3.74 -16.48
N ILE A 64 -17.91 3.23 -15.79
CA ILE A 64 -16.54 3.50 -16.19
C ILE A 64 -16.34 2.71 -17.50
N ALA A 65 -17.12 3.07 -18.52
CA ALA A 65 -16.79 2.92 -19.89
C ALA A 65 -15.72 3.98 -20.15
N ALA A 66 -14.58 3.84 -19.48
CA ALA A 66 -13.31 4.27 -20.03
C ALA A 66 -12.97 3.34 -21.21
N SER A 67 -13.92 3.15 -22.13
CA SER A 67 -13.65 2.68 -23.48
C SER A 67 -13.05 3.87 -24.24
N SER A 68 -11.90 4.29 -23.74
CA SER A 68 -11.07 5.29 -24.36
C SER A 68 -9.84 4.55 -24.85
N LYS A 69 -9.44 4.86 -26.08
CA LYS A 69 -8.20 4.42 -26.74
C LYS A 69 -6.96 4.49 -25.81
N ASN A 70 -7.03 5.30 -24.75
CA ASN A 70 -6.04 5.41 -23.68
C ASN A 70 -5.87 4.15 -22.83
N GLN A 71 -6.85 3.24 -22.71
CA GLN A 71 -6.67 1.98 -21.98
C GLN A 71 -5.65 1.08 -22.69
N PHE A 72 -5.63 1.11 -24.03
CA PHE A 72 -4.63 0.37 -24.82
C PHE A 72 -3.23 0.97 -24.64
N ILE A 73 -3.12 2.29 -24.66
CA ILE A 73 -1.85 3.00 -24.42
C ILE A 73 -1.34 2.75 -23.00
N GLY A 74 -2.23 2.81 -22.00
CA GLY A 74 -1.92 2.48 -20.61
C GLY A 74 -1.52 1.03 -20.43
N GLY A 75 -2.17 0.10 -21.15
CA GLY A 75 -1.80 -1.31 -21.18
C GLY A 75 -0.41 -1.55 -21.76
N ILE A 76 -0.06 -0.89 -22.86
CA ILE A 76 1.30 -0.93 -23.43
C ILE A 76 2.30 -0.34 -22.42
N GLY A 77 1.99 0.81 -21.81
CA GLY A 77 2.84 1.42 -20.78
C GLY A 77 3.10 0.47 -19.60
N ALA A 78 2.06 -0.11 -19.03
CA ALA A 78 2.18 -1.07 -17.93
C ALA A 78 2.98 -2.32 -18.35
N PHE A 79 2.75 -2.83 -19.56
CA PHE A 79 3.47 -3.98 -20.09
C PHE A 79 4.96 -3.69 -20.30
N THR A 80 5.31 -2.54 -20.89
CA THR A 80 6.70 -2.14 -21.12
C THR A 80 7.47 -1.97 -19.81
N ILE A 81 6.87 -1.34 -18.80
CA ILE A 81 7.47 -1.22 -17.46
C ILE A 81 7.63 -2.60 -16.82
N CYS A 82 6.62 -3.46 -16.91
CA CYS A 82 6.68 -4.84 -16.39
C CYS A 82 7.80 -5.65 -17.05
N ALA A 83 7.88 -5.62 -18.39
CA ALA A 83 8.92 -6.32 -19.15
C ALA A 83 10.32 -5.80 -18.82
N LEU A 84 10.47 -4.48 -18.65
CA LEU A 84 11.73 -3.88 -18.21
C LEU A 84 12.11 -4.37 -16.83
N GLN A 85 11.19 -4.35 -15.86
CA GLN A 85 11.47 -4.82 -14.50
C GLN A 85 11.84 -6.30 -14.47
N ILE A 86 11.13 -7.14 -15.24
CA ILE A 86 11.48 -8.55 -15.40
C ILE A 86 12.89 -8.70 -15.97
N GLY A 87 13.21 -7.93 -17.03
CA GLY A 87 14.56 -7.91 -17.61
C GLY A 87 15.64 -7.54 -16.60
N VAL A 88 15.42 -6.48 -15.82
CA VAL A 88 16.35 -6.05 -14.76
C VAL A 88 16.49 -7.13 -13.68
N ILE A 89 15.39 -7.73 -13.24
CA ILE A 89 15.40 -8.77 -12.19
C ILE A 89 16.23 -9.98 -12.61
N PHE A 90 16.11 -10.45 -13.86
CA PHE A 90 16.85 -11.62 -14.33
C PHE A 90 18.30 -11.34 -14.74
N ASN A 91 18.63 -10.11 -15.14
CA ASN A 91 20.00 -9.75 -15.54
C ASN A 91 20.86 -9.23 -14.38
N THR A 92 20.27 -8.89 -13.25
CA THR A 92 21.01 -8.37 -12.09
C THR A 92 21.58 -9.53 -11.26
N PRO A 93 22.89 -9.59 -11.02
CA PRO A 93 23.48 -10.56 -10.11
C PRO A 93 23.18 -10.15 -8.65
N TRP A 94 22.11 -10.72 -8.09
CA TRP A 94 21.71 -10.48 -6.70
C TRP A 94 22.70 -11.09 -5.72
N ASN A 95 23.18 -10.29 -4.76
CA ASN A 95 23.96 -10.81 -3.64
C ASN A 95 22.98 -11.28 -2.55
N ILE A 96 22.60 -12.55 -2.64
CA ILE A 96 21.75 -13.20 -1.65
C ILE A 96 22.67 -13.51 -0.46
N GLY A 97 22.60 -12.69 0.59
CA GLY A 97 23.41 -12.84 1.79
C GLY A 97 23.12 -14.15 2.55
N ALA A 98 23.72 -14.30 3.73
CA ALA A 98 23.42 -15.44 4.61
C ALA A 98 21.92 -15.48 4.99
N GLU A 99 21.40 -16.69 5.21
CA GLU A 99 20.02 -16.94 5.66
C GLU A 99 19.59 -15.93 6.73
N GLN A 100 18.44 -15.28 6.53
CA GLN A 100 17.88 -14.34 7.50
C GLN A 100 17.69 -15.02 8.86
N SER A 101 18.17 -14.37 9.91
CA SER A 101 17.89 -14.79 11.28
C SER A 101 16.38 -14.84 11.50
N ARG A 102 15.89 -15.95 12.04
CA ARG A 102 14.46 -16.17 12.36
C ARG A 102 14.06 -15.53 13.70
N GLU A 103 14.85 -14.59 14.18
CA GLU A 103 14.60 -13.86 15.43
C GLU A 103 13.53 -12.78 15.22
N ALA A 104 12.90 -12.36 16.32
CA ALA A 104 11.85 -11.35 16.28
C ALA A 104 12.42 -10.00 15.83
N THR A 105 11.86 -9.41 14.77
CA THR A 105 12.42 -8.20 14.15
C THR A 105 12.08 -6.91 14.93
N VAL A 106 11.19 -6.99 15.92
CA VAL A 106 10.66 -5.83 16.65
C VAL A 106 11.75 -5.03 17.36
N ALA A 107 12.67 -5.71 18.05
CA ALA A 107 13.72 -5.06 18.83
C ALA A 107 14.73 -4.35 17.93
N ASP A 108 15.13 -4.99 16.83
CA ASP A 108 16.08 -4.45 15.87
C ASP A 108 15.50 -3.23 15.14
N ILE A 109 14.25 -3.33 14.67
CA ILE A 109 13.56 -2.20 14.04
C ILE A 109 13.39 -1.05 15.04
N GLY A 110 13.06 -1.34 16.29
CA GLY A 110 12.98 -0.33 17.35
C GLY A 110 14.31 0.39 17.57
N ASN A 111 15.42 -0.34 17.63
CA ASN A 111 16.76 0.24 17.77
C ASN A 111 17.14 1.09 16.55
N LEU A 112 16.85 0.61 15.33
CA LEU A 112 17.10 1.36 14.10
C LEU A 112 16.30 2.67 14.07
N LEU A 113 15.02 2.64 14.44
CA LEU A 113 14.18 3.84 14.46
C LEU A 113 14.61 4.87 15.51
N LEU A 114 15.11 4.42 16.65
CA LEU A 114 15.50 5.30 17.77
C LEU A 114 16.96 5.78 17.70
N ASN A 115 17.80 5.18 16.86
CA ASN A 115 19.21 5.58 16.74
C ASN A 115 19.54 6.07 15.33
N GLU A 116 19.53 5.18 14.34
CA GLU A 116 20.01 5.48 12.98
C GLU A 116 18.99 6.29 12.17
N TYR A 117 17.71 5.92 12.27
CA TYR A 117 16.60 6.55 11.54
C TYR A 117 15.79 7.53 12.40
N LEU A 118 16.40 8.09 13.44
CA LEU A 118 15.75 9.04 14.35
C LEU A 118 15.20 10.26 13.62
N LEU A 119 15.99 10.86 12.72
CA LEU A 119 15.57 12.05 11.97
C LEU A 119 14.37 11.76 11.04
N PRO A 120 14.39 10.71 10.18
CA PRO A 120 13.20 10.30 9.43
C PRO A 120 11.98 10.04 10.32
N PHE A 121 12.14 9.41 11.47
CA PHE A 121 11.05 9.13 12.42
C PHE A 121 10.40 10.42 12.94
N GLU A 122 11.20 11.43 13.27
CA GLU A 122 10.70 12.74 13.71
C GLU A 122 9.97 13.48 12.57
N ILE A 123 10.52 13.47 11.36
CA ILE A 123 9.88 14.09 10.19
C ILE A 123 8.52 13.46 9.89
N VAL A 124 8.41 12.12 9.97
CA VAL A 124 7.13 11.42 9.79
C VAL A 124 6.13 11.81 10.87
N SER A 125 6.58 12.00 12.12
CA SER A 125 5.71 12.45 13.21
C SER A 125 5.13 13.85 12.96
N ILE A 126 5.95 14.78 12.46
CA ILE A 126 5.50 16.12 12.06
C ILE A 126 4.56 16.05 10.85
N LEU A 127 4.85 15.19 9.87
CA LEU A 127 4.01 14.96 8.70
C LEU A 127 2.63 14.43 9.09
N LEU A 128 2.55 13.49 10.04
CA LEU A 128 1.28 12.96 10.55
C LEU A 128 0.48 14.02 11.33
N LEU A 129 1.15 14.87 12.12
CA LEU A 129 0.52 16.00 12.78
C LEU A 129 -0.08 16.98 11.76
N ALA A 130 0.70 17.34 10.74
CA ALA A 130 0.25 18.22 9.66
C ALA A 130 -0.91 17.61 8.86
N ALA A 131 -0.86 16.30 8.57
CA ALA A 131 -1.93 15.58 7.89
C ALA A 131 -3.22 15.58 8.72
N LEU A 132 -3.14 15.36 10.03
CA LEU A 132 -4.29 15.43 10.94
C LEU A 132 -4.90 16.83 10.98
N MET A 133 -4.07 17.86 11.12
CA MET A 133 -4.54 19.25 11.09
C MET A 133 -5.21 19.59 9.76
N GLY A 134 -4.60 19.20 8.64
CA GLY A 134 -5.14 19.41 7.30
C GLY A 134 -6.49 18.71 7.09
N ALA A 135 -6.58 17.43 7.48
CA ALA A 135 -7.83 16.67 7.40
C ALA A 135 -8.94 17.25 8.30
N ALA A 136 -8.61 17.68 9.52
CA ALA A 136 -9.57 18.29 10.44
C ALA A 136 -10.11 19.63 9.90
N LEU A 137 -9.23 20.47 9.32
CA LEU A 137 -9.64 21.73 8.69
C LEU A 137 -10.54 21.50 7.47
N LEU A 138 -10.23 20.51 6.62
CA LEU A 138 -11.02 20.20 5.42
C LEU A 138 -12.38 19.57 5.77
N SER A 139 -12.44 18.75 6.82
CA SER A 139 -13.67 18.11 7.27
C SER A 139 -14.65 19.09 7.92
N ARG A 140 -14.15 20.21 8.45
CA ARG A 140 -14.96 21.22 9.11
C ARG A 140 -15.83 21.95 8.09
N ARG A 141 -17.11 21.57 8.00
CA ARG A 141 -18.14 22.40 7.34
C ARG A 141 -18.22 23.75 8.06
N THR A 142 -17.88 24.81 7.34
CA THR A 142 -18.31 26.18 7.67
C THR A 142 -19.78 26.36 7.38
#